data_AF-J9DG35-F1
#
_entry.id   AF-J9DG35-F1
#
_cell.length_a   1.000
_cell.length_b   1.000
_cell.length_c   1.000
_cell.angle_alpha   90.00
_cell.angle_beta   90.00
_cell.angle_gamma   90.00
#
_symmetry.space_group_name_H-M   'P 1'
#
loop_
_entity.id
_entity.type
_entity.pdbx_description
1 polymer ?
#
loop_
_entity_poly.entity_id
_entity_poly.type
_entity_poly.pdbx_seq_one_letter_code
_entity_poly.pdbx_strand_id
1 'polypeptide(L)'
;MDEILFELITTGISITNNRKYDFSKILEELRLLNYSAQEWYDNSEILLIDKEINPESKENLQNQMELITRIVDDANIDEDEITQLIHNGWVEKISAQEKHFNNNHPHVYKLSKRFLIQYKDYLKNNFDSFNDCKLCGILVNNDEYHSYCRGVIRSHTNATKNSILDEFE
;
A
#
# COMPACT_ATOMS: atom_id res chain seq x y z
N MET A 1 -7.20 -21.47 1.58
CA MET A 1 -6.30 -21.06 2.67
C MET A 1 -4.88 -21.25 2.23
N ASP A 2 -4.51 -22.49 1.90
CA ASP A 2 -3.21 -22.84 1.33
C ASP A 2 -2.85 -22.02 0.08
N GLU A 3 -3.83 -21.73 -0.79
CA GLU A 3 -3.65 -20.86 -1.97
C GLU A 3 -3.29 -19.41 -1.59
N ILE A 4 -3.94 -18.82 -0.58
CA ILE A 4 -3.65 -17.44 -0.13
C ILE A 4 -2.27 -17.38 0.51
N LEU A 5 -1.94 -18.36 1.35
CA LEU A 5 -0.62 -18.43 1.97
C LEU A 5 0.48 -18.61 0.91
N PHE A 6 0.25 -19.48 -0.07
CA PHE A 6 1.17 -19.70 -1.17
C PHE A 6 1.36 -18.44 -2.02
N GLU A 7 0.28 -17.75 -2.40
CA GLU A 7 0.36 -16.45 -3.10
C GLU A 7 1.16 -15.45 -2.26
N LEU A 8 0.85 -15.28 -0.98
CA LEU A 8 1.57 -14.35 -0.10
C LEU A 8 3.08 -14.66 -0.04
N ILE A 9 3.47 -15.92 0.12
CA ILE A 9 4.89 -16.29 0.23
C ILE A 9 5.62 -16.16 -1.12
N THR A 10 4.91 -16.33 -2.24
CA THR A 10 5.54 -16.32 -3.58
C THR A 10 5.56 -14.95 -4.23
N THR A 11 4.51 -14.15 -4.09
CA THR A 11 4.36 -12.84 -4.74
C THR A 11 4.41 -11.68 -3.74
N GLY A 12 4.23 -11.95 -2.46
CA GLY A 12 4.08 -10.93 -1.41
C GLY A 12 2.67 -10.34 -1.31
N ILE A 13 1.75 -10.67 -2.24
CA ILE A 13 0.41 -10.07 -2.33
C ILE A 13 -0.63 -11.12 -2.74
N SER A 14 -1.75 -11.19 -2.03
CA SER A 14 -2.92 -11.99 -2.44
C SER A 14 -4.12 -11.10 -2.70
N ILE A 15 -4.74 -11.24 -3.87
CA ILE A 15 -5.96 -10.51 -4.25
C ILE A 15 -7.17 -11.25 -3.70
N THR A 16 -8.03 -10.53 -2.97
CA THR A 16 -9.10 -11.14 -2.15
C THR A 16 -10.46 -11.17 -2.83
N ASN A 17 -10.59 -10.68 -4.06
CA ASN A 17 -11.86 -10.51 -4.79
C ASN A 17 -12.84 -11.68 -4.57
N ASN A 18 -13.82 -11.46 -3.69
CA ASN A 18 -14.87 -12.42 -3.28
C ASN A 18 -14.41 -13.75 -2.66
N ARG A 19 -13.13 -13.88 -2.29
CA ARG A 19 -12.61 -15.04 -1.58
C ARG A 19 -12.90 -14.88 -0.09
N LYS A 20 -13.63 -15.82 0.50
CA LYS A 20 -13.75 -15.92 1.96
C LYS A 20 -12.47 -16.51 2.54
N TYR A 21 -11.91 -15.86 3.55
CA TYR A 21 -10.74 -16.34 4.28
C TYR A 21 -10.86 -16.02 5.76
N ASP A 22 -10.06 -16.74 6.56
CA ASP A 22 -9.88 -16.46 7.97
C ASP A 22 -8.52 -15.79 8.15
N PHE A 23 -8.52 -14.47 8.31
CA PHE A 23 -7.30 -13.68 8.43
C PHE A 23 -6.50 -14.06 9.69
N SER A 24 -7.17 -14.44 10.77
CA SER A 24 -6.49 -14.87 12.00
C SER A 24 -5.66 -16.12 11.76
N LYS A 25 -6.21 -17.09 11.02
CA LYS A 25 -5.48 -18.31 10.68
C LYS A 25 -4.29 -18.05 9.73
N ILE A 26 -4.43 -17.11 8.78
CA ILE A 26 -3.30 -16.68 7.93
C ILE A 26 -2.17 -16.12 8.80
N LEU A 27 -2.48 -15.25 9.75
CA LEU A 27 -1.48 -14.68 10.66
C LEU A 27 -0.82 -15.74 11.54
N GLU A 28 -1.56 -16.73 12.02
CA GLU A 28 -1.02 -17.84 12.80
C GLU A 28 0.00 -18.65 12.00
N GLU A 29 -0.32 -18.99 10.75
CA GLU A 29 0.57 -19.75 9.86
C GLU A 29 1.81 -18.93 9.47
N LEU A 30 1.65 -17.66 9.10
CA LEU A 30 2.77 -16.77 8.79
C LEU A 30 3.69 -16.53 9.98
N ARG A 31 3.14 -16.50 11.20
CA ARG A 31 3.93 -16.36 12.43
C ARG A 31 4.94 -17.49 12.59
N LEU A 32 4.60 -18.73 12.18
CA LEU A 32 5.51 -19.88 12.21
C LEU A 32 6.69 -19.72 11.26
N LEU A 33 6.53 -18.90 10.22
CA LEU A 33 7.52 -18.61 9.19
C LEU A 33 8.27 -17.28 9.44
N ASN A 34 8.07 -16.67 10.61
CA ASN A 34 8.58 -15.34 10.96
C ASN A 34 8.10 -14.19 10.04
N TYR A 35 6.94 -14.36 9.40
CA TYR A 35 6.27 -13.29 8.67
C TYR A 35 5.05 -12.77 9.44
N SER A 36 4.52 -11.64 8.98
CA SER A 36 3.19 -11.11 9.31
C SER A 36 2.46 -10.80 8.02
N ALA A 37 1.18 -10.43 8.12
CA ALA A 37 0.43 -9.87 6.99
C ALA A 37 -0.42 -8.69 7.44
N GLN A 38 -0.86 -7.89 6.48
CA GLN A 38 -1.81 -6.81 6.68
C GLN A 38 -2.78 -6.73 5.51
N GLU A 39 -4.08 -6.58 5.81
CA GLU A 39 -5.10 -6.26 4.82
C GLU A 39 -4.92 -4.81 4.34
N TRP A 40 -5.07 -4.58 3.04
CA TRP A 40 -5.13 -3.23 2.48
C TRP A 40 -6.41 -2.52 2.97
N TYR A 41 -6.41 -1.17 3.04
CA TYR A 41 -7.47 -0.42 3.73
C TYR A 41 -8.89 -0.60 3.13
N ASP A 42 -8.98 -1.04 1.88
CA ASP A 42 -10.25 -1.29 1.16
C ASP A 42 -10.56 -2.80 1.04
N ASN A 43 -9.78 -3.63 1.75
CA ASN A 43 -9.84 -5.09 1.75
C ASN A 43 -9.59 -5.74 0.39
N SER A 44 -9.02 -5.03 -0.60
CA SER A 44 -8.80 -5.59 -1.95
C SER A 44 -7.72 -6.68 -1.98
N GLU A 45 -6.78 -6.61 -1.05
CA GLU A 45 -5.55 -7.40 -1.04
C GLU A 45 -5.07 -7.66 0.39
N ILE A 46 -4.28 -8.72 0.53
CA ILE A 46 -3.47 -9.01 1.71
C ILE A 46 -2.00 -8.88 1.32
N LEU A 47 -1.21 -8.23 2.17
CA LEU A 47 0.19 -7.91 1.92
C LEU A 47 1.07 -8.62 2.95
N LEU A 48 2.10 -9.32 2.48
CA LEU A 48 3.09 -9.97 3.34
C LEU A 48 4.03 -8.90 3.94
N ILE A 49 4.30 -9.01 5.24
CA ILE A 49 5.23 -8.15 5.97
C ILE A 49 6.35 -9.00 6.57
N ASP A 50 7.58 -8.60 6.28
CA ASP A 50 8.78 -9.16 6.87
C ASP A 50 8.93 -8.59 8.27
N LYS A 51 8.94 -9.45 9.30
CA LYS A 51 9.09 -9.01 10.71
C LYS A 51 10.50 -8.48 11.01
N GLU A 52 11.49 -9.00 10.31
CA GLU A 52 12.86 -8.57 10.40
C GLU A 52 13.30 -8.08 9.03
N ILE A 53 13.46 -6.76 8.91
CA ILE A 53 14.10 -6.17 7.73
C ILE A 53 15.57 -6.57 7.81
N ASN A 54 16.01 -7.41 6.89
CA ASN A 54 17.41 -7.82 6.79
C ASN A 54 18.30 -6.55 6.70
N PRO A 55 19.38 -6.45 7.49
CA PRO A 55 20.35 -5.35 7.40
C PRO A 55 20.81 -5.04 5.96
N GLU A 56 20.98 -6.06 5.12
CA GLU A 56 21.34 -5.88 3.69
C GLU A 56 20.22 -5.17 2.92
N SER A 57 18.96 -5.45 3.23
CA SER A 57 17.81 -4.74 2.65
C SER A 57 17.78 -3.27 3.06
N LYS A 58 18.27 -2.94 4.26
CA LYS A 58 18.37 -1.55 4.74
C LYS A 58 19.48 -0.78 4.03
N GLU A 59 20.64 -1.39 3.82
CA GLU A 59 21.75 -0.78 3.05
C GLU A 59 21.35 -0.61 1.58
N ASN A 60 20.69 -1.61 1.00
CA ASN A 60 20.15 -1.52 -0.36
C ASN A 60 19.10 -0.40 -0.48
N LEU A 61 18.21 -0.27 0.52
CA LEU A 61 17.24 0.82 0.58
C LEU A 61 17.92 2.19 0.64
N GLN A 62 19.01 2.32 1.40
CA GLN A 62 19.81 3.55 1.46
C GLN A 62 20.43 3.91 0.11
N ASN A 63 20.90 2.91 -0.64
CA ASN A 63 21.43 3.11 -1.98
C ASN A 63 20.34 3.46 -3.00
N GLN A 64 19.09 3.12 -2.72
CA GLN A 64 17.93 3.40 -3.58
C GLN A 64 17.16 4.66 -3.17
N MET A 65 17.62 5.41 -2.16
CA MET A 65 16.91 6.58 -1.63
C MET A 65 16.65 7.64 -2.70
N GLU A 66 17.65 7.95 -3.52
CA GLU A 66 17.51 8.95 -4.59
C GLU A 66 16.41 8.56 -5.58
N LEU A 67 16.33 7.27 -5.92
CA LEU A 67 15.31 6.73 -6.81
C LEU A 67 13.93 6.77 -6.14
N ILE A 68 13.84 6.40 -4.86
CA ILE A 68 12.59 6.48 -4.08
C ILE A 68 12.09 7.92 -4.00
N THR A 69 12.97 8.88 -3.72
CA THR A 69 12.62 10.32 -3.70
C THR A 69 12.08 10.77 -5.04
N ARG A 70 12.75 10.41 -6.14
CA ARG A 70 12.29 10.71 -7.50
C ARG A 70 10.90 10.11 -7.79
N ILE A 71 10.61 8.91 -7.29
CA ILE A 71 9.28 8.29 -7.44
C ILE A 71 8.22 9.07 -6.63
N VAL A 72 8.53 9.44 -5.40
CA VAL A 72 7.61 10.18 -4.51
C VAL A 72 7.29 11.56 -5.06
N ASP A 73 8.30 12.23 -5.64
CA ASP A 73 8.19 13.56 -6.25
C ASP A 73 7.57 13.54 -7.66
N ASP A 74 7.15 12.37 -8.15
CA ASP A 74 6.66 12.17 -9.53
C ASP A 74 7.64 12.69 -10.60
N ALA A 75 8.94 12.56 -10.33
CA ALA A 75 10.00 12.95 -11.25
C ALA A 75 10.14 11.95 -12.41
N ASN A 76 10.82 12.38 -13.47
CA ASN A 76 11.10 11.50 -14.61
C ASN A 76 12.20 10.49 -14.26
N ILE A 77 11.97 9.22 -14.60
CA ILE A 77 12.85 8.10 -14.25
C ILE A 77 13.04 7.23 -15.48
N ASP A 78 14.29 6.93 -15.82
CA ASP A 78 14.61 5.98 -16.88
C ASP A 78 14.29 4.56 -16.43
N GLU A 79 13.71 3.76 -17.33
CA GLU A 79 13.22 2.42 -16.99
C GLU A 79 14.35 1.50 -16.50
N ASP A 80 15.56 1.65 -17.04
CA ASP A 80 16.73 0.86 -16.65
C ASP A 80 17.13 1.11 -15.19
N GLU A 81 16.93 2.33 -14.68
CA GLU A 81 17.23 2.67 -13.28
C GLU A 81 16.29 1.97 -12.29
N ILE A 82 15.05 1.72 -12.70
CA ILE A 82 13.97 1.26 -11.81
C ILE A 82 13.55 -0.20 -12.04
N THR A 83 14.10 -0.84 -13.07
CA THR A 83 13.76 -2.22 -13.46
C THR A 83 13.89 -3.22 -12.30
N GLN A 84 14.94 -3.11 -11.49
CA GLN A 84 15.12 -4.02 -10.35
C GLN A 84 14.04 -3.82 -9.27
N LEU A 85 13.62 -2.58 -9.02
CA LEU A 85 12.55 -2.29 -8.07
C LEU A 85 11.19 -2.81 -8.56
N ILE A 86 10.95 -2.72 -9.86
CA ILE A 86 9.74 -3.27 -10.49
C ILE A 86 9.75 -4.80 -10.40
N HIS A 87 10.85 -5.44 -10.80
CA HIS A 87 10.99 -6.89 -10.76
C HIS A 87 10.78 -7.47 -9.36
N ASN A 88 11.23 -6.75 -8.33
CA ASN A 88 11.08 -7.16 -6.94
C ASN A 88 9.73 -6.78 -6.31
N GLY A 89 8.82 -6.17 -7.08
CA GLY A 89 7.48 -5.79 -6.62
C GLY A 89 7.46 -4.62 -5.64
N TRP A 90 8.51 -3.81 -5.60
CA TRP A 90 8.61 -2.61 -4.76
C TRP A 90 8.02 -1.37 -5.44
N VAL A 91 7.99 -1.37 -6.78
CA VAL A 91 7.47 -0.29 -7.61
C VAL A 91 6.49 -0.85 -8.62
N GLU A 92 5.41 -0.10 -8.85
CA GLU A 92 4.42 -0.35 -9.88
C GLU A 92 4.64 0.60 -11.06
N LYS A 93 4.60 0.04 -12.28
CA LYS A 93 4.63 0.78 -13.54
C LYS A 93 3.20 1.01 -14.02
N ILE A 94 2.78 2.27 -14.07
CA ILE A 94 1.41 2.68 -14.41
C ILE A 94 1.41 3.41 -15.76
N SER A 95 0.33 3.32 -16.52
CA SER A 95 0.20 4.08 -17.77
C SER A 95 0.10 5.59 -17.50
N ALA A 96 0.74 6.43 -18.32
CA ALA A 96 0.69 7.89 -18.15
C ALA A 96 -0.72 8.47 -18.32
N GLN A 97 -1.59 7.75 -19.04
CA GLN A 97 -2.98 8.13 -19.27
C GLN A 97 -3.81 8.15 -17.97
N GLU A 98 -3.46 7.30 -17.01
CA GLU A 98 -4.16 7.20 -15.72
C GLU A 98 -3.88 8.37 -14.76
N LYS A 99 -2.85 9.19 -15.02
CA LYS A 99 -2.49 10.33 -14.14
C LYS A 99 -2.71 11.72 -14.75
N HIS A 100 -3.26 11.85 -15.95
CA HIS A 100 -3.41 13.16 -16.63
C HIS A 100 -2.09 13.96 -16.74
N PHE A 101 -0.93 13.30 -16.85
CA PHE A 101 0.34 14.01 -17.05
C PHE A 101 0.57 14.32 -18.52
N ASN A 102 1.00 15.55 -18.78
CA ASN A 102 1.28 16.07 -20.12
C ASN A 102 2.77 15.95 -20.46
N ASN A 103 3.36 14.77 -20.26
CA ASN A 103 4.78 14.53 -20.45
C ASN A 103 5.04 13.47 -21.53
N ASN A 104 6.15 13.61 -22.26
CA ASN A 104 6.60 12.73 -23.35
C ASN A 104 6.98 11.30 -22.92
N HIS A 105 6.60 10.85 -21.71
CA HIS A 105 6.91 9.52 -21.20
C HIS A 105 5.64 8.66 -21.10
N PRO A 106 5.67 7.41 -21.59
CA PRO A 106 4.49 6.55 -21.66
C PRO A 106 4.02 6.02 -20.30
N HIS A 107 4.83 6.16 -19.25
CA HIS A 107 4.60 5.52 -17.95
C HIS A 107 4.90 6.46 -16.78
N VAL A 108 4.22 6.20 -15.66
CA VAL A 108 4.53 6.80 -14.36
C VAL A 108 4.78 5.69 -13.35
N TYR A 109 5.76 5.87 -12.49
CA TYR A 109 6.12 4.90 -11.46
C TYR A 109 5.50 5.30 -10.12
N LYS A 110 5.10 4.32 -9.32
CA LYS A 110 4.64 4.52 -7.94
C LYS A 110 5.23 3.46 -7.03
N LEU A 111 5.40 3.78 -5.76
CA LEU A 111 5.68 2.78 -4.74
C LEU A 111 4.52 1.80 -4.64
N SER A 112 4.82 0.50 -4.59
CA SER A 112 3.80 -0.53 -4.43
C SER A 112 3.19 -0.50 -3.03
N LYS A 113 1.98 -1.06 -2.89
CA LYS A 113 1.33 -1.16 -1.57
C LYS A 113 2.19 -1.91 -0.55
N ARG A 114 2.90 -2.96 -1.00
CA ARG A 114 3.84 -3.73 -0.17
C ARG A 114 4.94 -2.83 0.37
N PHE A 115 5.53 -1.98 -0.48
CA PHE A 115 6.56 -1.04 -0.06
C PHE A 115 6.05 -0.05 0.99
N LEU A 116 4.86 0.52 0.77
CA LEU A 116 4.25 1.50 1.68
C LEU A 116 4.04 0.95 3.09
N ILE A 117 3.71 -0.34 3.22
CA ILE A 117 3.55 -1.00 4.52
C ILE A 117 4.90 -1.38 5.12
N GLN A 118 5.75 -2.08 4.35
CA GLN A 118 7.03 -2.60 4.84
C GLN A 118 7.96 -1.48 5.33
N TYR A 119 7.96 -0.34 4.62
CA TYR A 119 8.86 0.79 4.87
C TYR A 119 8.11 2.03 5.35
N LYS A 120 6.95 1.84 6.00
CA LYS A 120 6.10 2.91 6.54
C LYS A 120 6.89 3.95 7.35
N ASP A 121 7.67 3.49 8.33
CA ASP A 121 8.42 4.40 9.22
C ASP A 121 9.53 5.12 8.48
N TYR A 122 10.20 4.45 7.54
CA TYR A 122 11.20 5.08 6.68
C TYR A 122 10.57 6.22 5.86
N LEU A 123 9.41 5.99 5.24
CA LEU A 123 8.73 7.02 4.45
C LEU A 123 8.33 8.22 5.30
N LYS A 124 7.74 8.00 6.47
CA LYS A 124 7.36 9.07 7.40
C LYS A 124 8.55 9.89 7.90
N ASN A 125 9.70 9.26 8.09
CA ASN A 125 10.89 9.94 8.60
C ASN A 125 11.66 10.74 7.55
N ASN A 126 11.44 10.47 6.26
CA ASN A 126 12.19 11.10 5.16
C ASN A 126 11.34 12.00 4.26
N PHE A 127 10.02 11.92 4.35
CA PHE A 127 9.11 12.66 3.48
C PHE A 127 7.92 13.21 4.26
N ASP A 128 7.78 14.54 4.30
CA ASP A 128 6.69 15.23 5.01
C ASP A 128 5.29 14.96 4.39
N SER A 129 5.27 14.50 3.14
CA SER A 129 4.05 14.17 2.42
C SER A 129 3.34 12.94 2.98
N PHE A 130 4.03 12.05 3.70
CA PHE A 130 3.46 10.81 4.18
C PHE A 130 3.00 10.89 5.64
N ASN A 131 1.73 10.54 5.86
CA ASN A 131 1.11 10.55 7.18
C ASN A 131 0.29 9.28 7.41
N ASP A 132 -0.10 9.01 8.66
CA ASP A 132 -1.01 7.92 8.96
C ASP A 132 -2.45 8.36 8.71
N CYS A 133 -3.20 7.57 7.94
CA CYS A 133 -4.63 7.79 7.77
C CYS A 133 -5.32 7.75 9.14
N LYS A 134 -6.04 8.81 9.49
CA LYS A 134 -6.69 8.94 10.80
C LYS A 134 -7.80 7.90 11.06
N LEU A 135 -8.24 7.16 10.03
CA LEU A 135 -9.26 6.11 10.16
C LEU A 135 -8.64 4.71 10.28
N CYS A 136 -7.78 4.31 9.33
CA CYS A 136 -7.28 2.93 9.24
C CYS A 136 -5.83 2.78 9.72
N GLY A 137 -5.11 3.87 9.99
CA GLY A 137 -3.71 3.85 10.43
C GLY A 137 -2.69 3.45 9.34
N ILE A 138 -3.14 3.16 8.12
CA ILE A 138 -2.28 2.89 6.96
C ILE A 138 -1.74 4.21 6.39
N LEU A 139 -0.55 4.17 5.82
CA LEU A 139 0.12 5.34 5.26
C LEU A 139 -0.69 5.96 4.10
N VAL A 140 -0.79 7.28 4.09
CA VAL A 140 -1.43 8.08 3.03
C VAL A 140 -0.49 9.21 2.60
N ASN A 141 -0.49 9.54 1.31
CA ASN A 141 0.34 10.58 0.71
C ASN A 141 -0.47 11.87 0.52
N ASN A 142 0.03 12.99 1.04
CA ASN A 142 -0.53 14.34 0.93
C ASN A 142 -2.01 14.47 1.33
N ASP A 143 -2.47 13.67 2.29
CA ASP A 143 -3.85 13.70 2.78
C ASP A 143 -3.94 13.22 4.24
N GLU A 144 -5.09 13.42 4.87
CA GLU A 144 -5.38 12.90 6.21
C GLU A 144 -6.09 11.53 6.17
N TYR A 145 -6.75 11.22 5.03
CA TYR A 145 -7.55 10.03 4.84
C TYR A 145 -7.43 9.47 3.43
N HIS A 146 -7.40 8.13 3.29
CA HIS A 146 -7.58 7.50 1.98
C HIS A 146 -8.96 7.85 1.39
N SER A 147 -9.06 7.84 0.06
CA SER A 147 -10.32 8.11 -0.64
C SER A 147 -11.43 7.15 -0.20
N TYR A 148 -11.11 5.86 -0.03
CA TYR A 148 -12.02 4.85 0.50
C TYR A 148 -12.51 5.20 1.91
N CYS A 149 -11.57 5.52 2.82
CA CYS A 149 -11.88 5.91 4.20
C CYS A 149 -12.79 7.15 4.28
N ARG A 150 -12.58 8.15 3.41
CA ARG A 150 -13.49 9.32 3.31
C ARG A 150 -14.89 8.90 2.87
N GLY A 151 -15.01 7.96 1.94
CA GLY A 151 -16.28 7.39 1.52
C GLY A 151 -17.05 6.76 2.69
N VAL A 152 -16.36 5.96 3.51
CA VAL A 152 -16.93 5.30 4.71
C VAL A 152 -17.41 6.33 5.74
N ILE A 153 -16.61 7.37 6.03
CA ILE A 153 -17.01 8.43 6.98
C ILE A 153 -18.27 9.17 6.49
N ARG A 154 -18.33 9.48 5.19
CA ARG A 154 -19.47 10.17 4.57
C ARG A 154 -20.75 9.33 4.60
N SER A 155 -20.66 8.03 4.36
CA SER A 155 -21.83 7.15 4.41
C SER A 155 -22.37 7.03 5.84
N HIS A 156 -21.50 6.92 6.84
CA HIS A 156 -21.93 6.88 8.25
C HIS A 156 -22.57 8.19 8.71
N THR A 157 -21.99 9.34 8.36
CA THR A 157 -22.57 10.66 8.73
C THR A 157 -23.91 10.94 8.06
N ASN A 158 -24.12 10.47 6.83
CA ASN A 158 -25.42 10.57 6.16
C ASN A 158 -26.45 9.58 6.74
N ALA A 159 -26.02 8.38 7.15
CA ALA A 159 -26.88 7.44 7.85
C ALA A 159 -27.37 8.00 9.19
N THR A 160 -26.50 8.69 9.95
CA THR A 160 -26.89 9.36 11.20
C THR A 160 -27.83 10.55 10.96
N LYS A 161 -27.68 11.30 9.86
CA LYS A 161 -28.60 12.39 9.52
C LYS A 161 -29.99 11.88 9.14
N ASN A 162 -30.07 10.76 8.42
CA ASN A 162 -31.35 10.16 8.07
C ASN A 162 -32.04 9.51 9.27
N SER A 163 -31.29 8.86 10.18
CA SER A 163 -31.88 8.28 11.39
C SER A 163 -32.45 9.33 12.35
N ILE A 164 -31.87 10.54 12.38
CA ILE A 164 -32.42 11.64 13.18
C ILE A 164 -33.72 12.18 12.55
N LEU A 165 -33.85 12.18 11.21
CA LEU A 165 -35.07 12.64 10.55
C LEU A 165 -36.22 11.62 10.66
N ASP A 166 -35.92 10.32 10.69
CA ASP A 166 -36.91 9.25 10.86
C ASP A 166 -37.46 9.16 12.31
N GLU A 167 -36.84 9.84 13.28
CA GLU A 167 -37.34 9.94 14.67
C GLU A 167 -38.27 11.14 14.90
N PHE A 168 -38.53 11.97 13.86
CA PHE A 168 -39.41 13.15 13.93
C PHE A 168 -40.60 13.11 12.96
N GLU A 169 -40.91 11.96 12.36
CA GLU A 169 -42.17 11.70 11.62
C GLU A 169 -43.10 10.76 12.40
#